data_AF-A0A5J4P8G7-F1
#
_entry.id   AF-A0A5J4P8G7-F1
#
_cell.length_a   1.000
_cell.length_b   1.000
_cell.length_c   1.000
_cell.angle_alpha   90.00
_cell.angle_beta   90.00
_cell.angle_gamma   90.00
#
_symmetry.space_group_name_H-M   'P 1'
#
loop_
_entity.id
_entity.type
_entity.pdbx_description
1 polymer ?
#
loop_
_entity_poly.entity_id
_entity_poly.type
_entity_poly.pdbx_seq_one_letter_code
_entity_poly.pdbx_strand_id
1 'polypeptide(L)'
;MIIGYSSQRAKKDRYNREKGVRRLQKEFGKGNITKDNVNKRGYNKFLDLANDVKVTINKNKINEDEQWDGLKGYLTNTGLPAEVVYEQYRDLWQIERAYRITKGTLELRPMF
;
A
#
# COMPACT_ATOMS: atom_id res chain seq x y z
N MET A 1 -14.94 -7.19 13.17
CA MET A 1 -13.83 -7.04 12.21
C MET A 1 -13.80 -8.26 11.31
N ILE A 2 -13.71 -8.08 10.00
CA ILE A 2 -13.70 -9.18 9.01
C ILE A 2 -12.33 -9.20 8.33
N ILE A 3 -11.69 -10.36 8.21
CA ILE A 3 -10.39 -10.50 7.52
C ILE A 3 -10.58 -11.46 6.35
N GLY A 4 -10.18 -11.03 5.15
CA GLY A 4 -10.16 -11.86 3.95
C GLY A 4 -8.75 -12.03 3.43
N TYR A 5 -8.42 -13.24 3.00
CA TYR A 5 -7.18 -13.55 2.28
C TYR A 5 -7.47 -13.74 0.78
N SER A 6 -6.57 -13.26 -0.08
CA SER A 6 -6.64 -13.52 -1.52
C SER A 6 -5.25 -13.82 -2.09
N SER A 7 -5.11 -14.96 -2.75
CA SER A 7 -3.87 -15.36 -3.41
C SER A 7 -3.46 -14.41 -4.54
N GLN A 8 -4.42 -13.84 -5.27
CA GLN A 8 -4.14 -12.84 -6.30
C GLN A 8 -3.57 -11.56 -5.69
N ARG A 9 -4.12 -11.14 -4.54
CA ARG A 9 -3.62 -9.99 -3.81
C ARG A 9 -2.22 -10.26 -3.24
N ALA A 10 -2.01 -11.41 -2.62
CA ALA A 10 -0.69 -11.81 -2.10
C ALA A 10 0.41 -11.74 -3.18
N LYS A 11 0.14 -12.23 -4.39
CA LYS A 11 1.08 -12.15 -5.52
C LYS A 11 1.39 -10.69 -5.91
N LYS A 12 0.36 -9.83 -5.95
CA LYS A 12 0.51 -8.42 -6.31
C LYS A 12 1.26 -7.63 -5.24
N ASP A 13 0.96 -7.88 -3.97
CA ASP A 13 1.60 -7.23 -2.83
C ASP A 13 3.08 -7.61 -2.77
N ARG A 14 3.39 -8.91 -2.89
CA ARG A 14 4.77 -9.41 -3.03
C ARG A 14 5.51 -8.72 -4.17
N TYR A 15 4.93 -8.67 -5.37
CA TYR A 15 5.54 -8.02 -6.53
C TYR A 15 5.83 -6.54 -6.27
N ASN A 16 4.88 -5.81 -5.66
CA ASN A 16 5.05 -4.40 -5.33
C ASN A 16 6.17 -4.20 -4.29
N ARG A 17 6.20 -5.04 -3.24
CA ARG A 17 7.23 -5.03 -2.20
C ARG A 17 8.61 -5.28 -2.79
N GLU A 18 8.77 -6.36 -3.57
CA GLU A 18 10.04 -6.68 -4.24
C GLU A 18 10.51 -5.56 -5.17
N LYS A 19 9.58 -4.98 -5.95
CA LYS A 19 9.89 -3.83 -6.82
C LYS A 19 10.33 -2.61 -6.03
N GLY A 20 9.69 -2.33 -4.90
CA GLY A 20 10.06 -1.28 -3.96
C GLY A 20 11.46 -1.50 -3.37
N VAL A 21 11.72 -2.70 -2.85
CA VAL A 21 13.01 -3.08 -2.26
C VAL A 21 14.14 -3.03 -3.28
N ARG A 22 13.93 -3.52 -4.51
CA ARG A 22 14.93 -3.46 -5.58
C ARG A 22 15.29 -2.02 -5.96
N ARG A 23 14.30 -1.15 -5.96
CA ARG A 23 14.51 0.28 -6.19
C ARG A 23 15.30 0.91 -5.06
N LEU A 24 14.94 0.61 -3.80
CA LEU A 24 15.73 1.04 -2.64
C LEU A 24 17.17 0.54 -2.78
N GLN A 25 17.41 -0.75 -3.02
CA GLN A 25 18.79 -1.26 -3.22
C GLN A 25 19.58 -0.50 -4.30
N LYS A 26 18.93 -0.13 -5.41
CA LYS A 26 19.56 0.65 -6.49
C LYS A 26 19.86 2.11 -6.09
N GLU A 27 18.96 2.74 -5.34
CA GLU A 27 19.14 4.11 -4.85
C GLU A 27 20.19 4.17 -3.73
N PHE A 28 20.27 3.14 -2.87
CA PHE A 28 21.16 3.08 -1.71
C PHE A 28 22.55 2.53 -2.04
N GLY A 29 22.68 1.70 -3.08
CA GLY A 29 23.97 1.17 -3.55
C GLY A 29 24.90 2.21 -4.18
N LYS A 30 24.42 3.44 -4.43
CA LYS A 30 25.20 4.53 -5.03
C LYS A 30 25.92 5.44 -4.03
N GLY A 31 25.75 5.20 -2.73
CA GLY A 31 26.49 5.91 -1.69
C GLY A 31 25.83 7.23 -1.30
N ASN A 32 25.42 7.29 -0.03
CA ASN A 32 24.93 8.45 0.71
C ASN A 32 23.56 8.99 0.31
N ILE A 33 22.62 8.86 1.24
CA ILE A 33 21.31 9.49 1.18
C ILE A 33 21.22 10.48 2.34
N THR A 34 21.04 11.76 1.98
CA THR A 34 20.58 12.81 2.88
C THR A 34 19.08 12.64 3.15
N LYS A 35 18.59 13.13 4.32
CA LYS A 35 17.19 13.02 4.76
C LYS A 35 16.16 13.40 3.67
N ASP A 36 16.50 14.26 2.73
CA ASP A 36 15.63 14.72 1.63
C ASP A 36 15.24 13.64 0.61
N ASN A 37 16.10 12.65 0.35
CA ASN A 37 15.78 11.56 -0.59
C ASN A 37 14.89 10.48 0.03
N VAL A 38 14.73 10.48 1.36
CA VAL A 38 13.93 9.49 2.08
C VAL A 38 12.43 9.73 1.84
N ASN A 39 11.95 10.92 1.52
CA ASN A 39 10.49 11.18 1.52
C ASN A 39 9.68 10.71 0.29
N LYS A 40 10.26 9.91 -0.62
CA LYS A 40 9.56 9.50 -1.85
C LYS A 40 8.94 8.11 -1.73
N ARG A 41 7.65 8.08 -1.37
CA ARG A 41 6.69 6.98 -1.66
C ARG A 41 6.70 5.73 -0.76
N GLY A 42 6.60 5.90 0.56
CA GLY A 42 6.04 4.87 1.47
C GLY A 42 6.90 3.64 1.78
N TYR A 43 8.05 3.45 1.14
CA TYR A 43 8.97 2.34 1.42
C TYR A 43 10.00 2.67 2.52
N ASN A 44 9.85 3.81 3.17
CA ASN A 44 10.69 4.26 4.30
C ASN A 44 10.55 3.33 5.51
N LYS A 45 9.44 2.60 5.59
CA LYS A 45 9.23 1.60 6.62
C LYS A 45 10.31 0.52 6.64
N PHE A 46 11.02 0.29 5.54
CA PHE A 46 12.11 -0.71 5.46
C PHE A 46 13.50 -0.14 5.79
N LEU A 47 13.58 1.11 6.20
CA LEU A 47 14.86 1.78 6.46
C LEU A 47 15.05 1.94 7.97
N ASP A 48 16.28 1.67 8.41
CA ASP A 48 16.76 2.03 9.74
C ASP A 48 17.81 3.12 9.61
N LEU A 49 17.71 4.10 10.50
CA LEU A 49 18.66 5.20 10.64
C LEU A 49 19.77 4.74 11.59
N ALA A 50 20.93 4.41 11.07
CA ALA A 50 22.13 4.16 11.86
C ALA A 50 22.95 5.46 11.90
N ASN A 51 22.87 6.18 13.02
CA ASN A 51 23.64 7.41 13.32
C ASN A 51 23.57 8.48 12.22
N ASP A 52 22.45 9.23 12.16
CA ASP A 52 22.15 10.49 11.42
C ASP A 52 22.58 10.66 9.94
N VAL A 53 23.41 9.77 9.39
CA VAL A 53 24.11 9.89 8.11
C VAL A 53 24.10 8.55 7.35
N LYS A 54 24.01 7.40 8.04
CA LYS A 54 23.92 6.09 7.38
C LYS A 54 22.52 5.50 7.49
N VAL A 55 21.87 5.34 6.34
CA VAL A 55 20.58 4.64 6.26
C VAL A 55 20.82 3.22 5.76
N THR A 56 20.34 2.23 6.52
CA THR A 56 20.46 0.81 6.19
C THR A 56 19.10 0.20 5.90
N ILE A 57 19.02 -0.72 4.94
CA ILE A 57 17.79 -1.47 4.67
C ILE A 57 17.62 -2.56 5.74
N ASN A 58 16.54 -2.48 6.52
CA ASN A 58 16.17 -3.48 7.51
C ASN A 58 15.39 -4.62 6.84
N LYS A 59 16.04 -5.79 6.75
CA LYS A 59 15.44 -7.00 6.20
C LYS A 59 14.33 -7.59 7.09
N ASN A 60 14.40 -7.40 8.40
CA ASN A 60 13.38 -7.92 9.32
C ASN A 60 12.03 -7.26 9.06
N LYS A 61 12.01 -5.93 8.88
CA LYS A 61 10.78 -5.21 8.53
C LYS A 61 10.20 -5.63 7.18
N ILE A 62 11.03 -6.05 6.22
CA ILE A 62 10.57 -6.60 4.94
C ILE A 62 9.92 -7.98 5.14
N ASN A 63 10.48 -8.82 6.00
CA ASN A 63 9.96 -10.14 6.33
C ASN A 63 8.67 -10.06 7.16
N GLU A 64 8.55 -9.08 8.04
CA GLU A 64 7.30 -8.79 8.76
C GLU A 64 6.21 -8.34 7.79
N ASP A 65 6.53 -7.46 6.84
CA ASP A 65 5.58 -6.99 5.82
C ASP A 65 5.08 -8.13 4.92
N GLU A 66 5.94 -9.11 4.63
CA GLU A 66 5.56 -10.31 3.87
C GLU A 66 4.44 -11.11 4.52
N GLN A 67 4.35 -11.13 5.85
CA GLN A 67 3.30 -11.86 6.57
C GLN A 67 1.91 -11.26 6.34
N TRP A 68 1.85 -9.99 5.92
CA TRP A 68 0.61 -9.27 5.63
C TRP A 68 0.17 -9.39 4.17
N ASP A 69 1.00 -9.96 3.29
CA ASP A 69 0.71 -10.08 1.86
C ASP A 69 -0.62 -10.83 1.63
N GLY A 70 -1.57 -10.18 0.95
CA GLY A 70 -2.86 -10.78 0.61
C GLY A 70 -3.96 -10.66 1.66
N LEU A 71 -3.65 -10.19 2.88
CA LEU A 71 -4.66 -9.92 3.90
C LEU A 71 -5.36 -8.59 3.63
N LYS A 72 -6.69 -8.57 3.81
CA LYS A 72 -7.48 -7.33 3.80
C LYS A 72 -8.51 -7.38 4.92
N GLY A 73 -8.43 -6.40 5.81
CA GLY A 73 -9.38 -6.21 6.89
C GLY A 73 -10.50 -5.24 6.51
N TYR A 74 -11.72 -5.53 6.96
CA TYR A 74 -12.84 -4.62 6.95
C TYR A 74 -13.26 -4.35 8.39
N LEU A 75 -13.21 -3.07 8.78
CA LEU A 75 -13.77 -2.60 10.05
C LEU A 75 -15.15 -2.02 9.76
N THR A 76 -16.18 -2.70 10.25
CA THR A 76 -17.57 -2.29 10.11
C THR A 76 -18.30 -2.51 11.42
N ASN A 77 -19.28 -1.65 11.70
CA ASN A 77 -20.22 -1.74 12.82
C ASN A 77 -21.53 -2.45 12.42
N THR A 78 -21.60 -2.99 11.19
CA THR A 78 -22.79 -3.66 10.68
C THR A 78 -22.92 -5.09 11.23
N GLY A 79 -24.16 -5.54 11.43
CA GLY A 79 -24.48 -6.94 11.75
C GLY A 79 -24.64 -7.84 10.52
N LEU A 80 -24.22 -7.37 9.33
CA LEU A 80 -24.35 -8.10 8.08
C LEU A 80 -23.36 -9.27 8.01
N PRO A 81 -23.69 -10.35 7.27
CA PRO A 81 -22.75 -11.45 7.04
C PRO A 81 -21.48 -10.97 6.35
N ALA A 82 -20.35 -11.61 6.67
CA ALA A 82 -19.04 -11.23 6.18
C ALA A 82 -18.94 -11.21 4.64
N GLU A 83 -19.64 -12.13 3.96
CA GLU A 83 -19.69 -12.22 2.50
C GLU A 83 -20.37 -11.00 1.88
N VAL A 84 -21.52 -10.58 2.43
CA VAL A 84 -22.25 -9.40 1.97
C VAL A 84 -21.43 -8.13 2.15
N VAL A 85 -20.75 -8.01 3.30
CA VAL A 85 -19.83 -6.89 3.54
C VAL A 85 -18.69 -6.91 2.51
N TYR A 86 -18.10 -8.07 2.25
CA TYR A 86 -17.02 -8.19 1.26
C TYR A 86 -17.45 -7.74 -0.14
N GLU A 87 -18.65 -8.15 -0.60
CA GLU A 87 -19.20 -7.77 -1.89
C GLU A 87 -19.51 -6.27 -1.97
N GLN A 88 -20.23 -5.72 -0.99
CA GLN A 88 -20.56 -4.30 -0.95
C GLN A 88 -19.29 -3.42 -0.99
N TYR A 89 -18.25 -3.82 -0.26
CA TYR A 89 -16.98 -3.09 -0.24
C TYR A 89 -16.15 -3.29 -1.50
N ARG A 90 -16.35 -4.39 -2.25
CA ARG A 90 -15.73 -4.58 -3.56
C ARG A 90 -16.31 -3.62 -4.59
N ASP A 91 -17.62 -3.36 -4.50
CA ASP A 91 -18.33 -2.52 -5.46
C ASP A 91 -18.16 -1.02 -5.25
N LEU A 92 -17.71 -0.58 -4.05
CA LEU A 92 -17.30 0.81 -3.79
C LEU A 92 -16.30 1.34 -4.83
N TRP A 93 -15.40 0.50 -5.35
CA TRP A 93 -14.45 0.92 -6.38
C TRP A 93 -15.14 1.31 -7.70
N GLN A 94 -16.29 0.71 -8.02
CA GLN A 94 -17.07 1.10 -9.21
C GLN A 94 -17.62 2.53 -9.07
N ILE A 95 -18.05 2.89 -7.86
CA ILE A 95 -18.53 4.24 -7.54
C ILE A 95 -17.38 5.24 -7.68
N GLU A 96 -16.20 4.95 -7.12
CA GLU A 96 -15.01 5.80 -7.29
C GLU A 96 -14.61 5.95 -8.77
N ARG A 97 -14.69 4.86 -9.55
CA ARG A 97 -14.40 4.88 -10.99
C ARG A 97 -15.41 5.75 -11.74
N ALA A 98 -16.70 5.64 -11.44
CA ALA A 98 -17.74 6.49 -12.02
C ALA A 98 -17.45 7.96 -11.71
N TYR A 99 -17.19 8.31 -10.45
CA TYR A 99 -16.82 9.67 -10.07
C TYR A 99 -15.57 10.19 -10.80
N ARG A 100 -14.55 9.34 -10.97
CA ARG A 100 -13.31 9.71 -11.68
C ARG A 100 -13.56 9.98 -13.16
N ILE A 101 -14.39 9.16 -13.81
CA ILE A 101 -14.75 9.34 -15.22
C ILE A 101 -15.58 10.61 -15.36
N THR A 102 -16.64 10.76 -14.55
CA THR A 102 -17.51 11.95 -14.57
C THR A 102 -16.66 13.19 -14.43
N LYS A 103 -15.87 13.35 -13.36
CA LYS A 103 -15.02 14.55 -13.15
C LYS A 103 -14.01 14.83 -14.26
N GLY A 104 -13.60 13.82 -15.02
CA GLY A 104 -12.62 13.96 -16.11
C GLY A 104 -13.23 14.18 -17.50
N THR A 105 -14.49 13.82 -17.73
CA THR A 105 -15.17 13.94 -19.04
C THR A 105 -16.34 14.92 -19.04
N LEU A 106 -17.05 15.07 -17.93
CA LEU A 106 -17.99 16.16 -17.68
C LEU A 106 -17.42 16.96 -16.51
N GLU A 107 -17.05 18.23 -16.69
CA GLU A 107 -16.48 19.10 -15.65
C GLU A 107 -17.45 19.42 -14.47
N LEU A 108 -18.26 18.47 -14.02
CA LEU A 108 -19.06 18.53 -12.82
C LEU A 108 -18.15 18.32 -11.61
N ARG A 109 -17.63 19.41 -11.07
CA ARG A 109 -17.13 19.44 -9.68
C ARG A 109 -18.35 19.66 -8.77
N PRO A 110 -18.72 18.67 -7.93
CA PRO A 110 -19.68 18.95 -6.87
C PRO A 110 -19.00 19.87 -5.85
N MET A 111 -19.54 21.08 -5.65
CA MET A 111 -19.29 21.84 -4.43
C MET A 111 -20.26 21.31 -3.37
N PHE A 112 -19.70 20.91 -2.23
CA PHE A 112 -20.44 20.70 -0.99
C PHE A 112 -20.25 21.94 -0.12
#